data_AF-A0A2P6PPN5-F1
#
_entry.id   AF-A0A2P6PPN5-F1
#
_cell.length_a   1.000
_cell.length_b   1.000
_cell.length_c   1.000
_cell.angle_alpha   90.00
_cell.angle_beta   90.00
_cell.angle_gamma   90.00
#
_symmetry.space_group_name_H-M   'P 1'
#
loop_
_entity.id
_entity.type
_entity.pdbx_description
1 polymer ?
#
loop_
_entity_poly.entity_id
_entity_poly.type
_entity_poly.pdbx_seq_one_letter_code
_entity_poly.pdbx_strand_id
1 'polypeptide(L)'
;METAFVAKDYTATITDPKDDELSNKVKADALIFLRRHIDPSLRWEYLQLKTPKALWDALKGRFGNIHDTLLPGLAVQWNGIRLLDYKKVNDFNKDMLCLKARLNFCGREITEDDMIYKTLTTFPNSAFILANQYQLDYDNKRITTFNKLISLLQVAERQNEILLNNNARPTGTKKIPKANYGKMKGGKNSNARGFTRADPTHVATMHHVERDMGIVETRCKRKELTMNHAIGVDSLGIGTRTAKQTTE
;
A
#
# COMPACT_ATOMS: atom_id res chain seq x y z
N MET A 1 -8.52 12.50 -9.47
CA MET A 1 -9.70 12.87 -10.29
C MET A 1 -9.77 14.37 -10.36
N GLU A 2 -9.83 15.05 -9.21
CA GLU A 2 -9.76 16.51 -9.08
C GLU A 2 -8.49 17.12 -9.73
N THR A 3 -7.29 16.62 -9.43
CA THR A 3 -6.05 17.09 -10.05
C THR A 3 -6.00 16.95 -11.58
N ALA A 4 -6.60 15.89 -12.13
CA ALA A 4 -6.70 15.66 -13.58
C ALA A 4 -7.85 16.43 -14.25
N PHE A 5 -8.87 16.81 -13.48
CA PHE A 5 -9.98 17.65 -13.92
C PHE A 5 -9.54 19.12 -13.97
N VAL A 6 -8.76 19.55 -12.97
CA VAL A 6 -8.10 20.86 -12.89
C VAL A 6 -7.06 21.01 -14.00
N ALA A 7 -6.20 20.01 -14.25
CA ALA A 7 -5.21 20.06 -15.32
C ALA A 7 -5.79 20.12 -16.74
N LYS A 8 -7.09 19.85 -16.91
CA LYS A 8 -7.82 19.93 -18.19
C LYS A 8 -8.70 21.16 -18.30
N ASP A 9 -8.60 22.12 -17.37
CA ASP A 9 -9.39 23.36 -17.30
C ASP A 9 -10.92 23.14 -17.31
N TYR A 10 -11.40 21.98 -16.86
CA TYR A 10 -12.84 21.74 -16.76
C TYR A 10 -13.48 22.38 -15.52
N THR A 11 -12.69 22.97 -14.62
CA THR A 11 -13.14 23.63 -13.39
C THR A 11 -14.22 24.68 -13.63
N ALA A 12 -14.13 25.41 -14.75
CA ALA A 12 -15.10 26.43 -15.14
C ALA A 12 -16.51 25.87 -15.47
N THR A 13 -16.64 24.57 -15.76
CA THR A 13 -17.96 23.92 -15.97
C THR A 13 -18.70 23.54 -14.69
N ILE A 14 -18.03 23.64 -13.53
CA ILE A 14 -18.54 23.26 -12.22
C ILE A 14 -18.83 24.49 -11.34
N THR A 15 -18.15 25.61 -11.58
CA THR A 15 -18.44 26.89 -10.92
C THR A 15 -19.79 27.44 -11.40
N ASP A 16 -20.44 28.32 -10.63
CA ASP A 16 -21.50 29.20 -11.17
C ASP A 16 -20.88 30.45 -11.79
N PRO A 17 -20.71 30.48 -13.12
CA PRO A 17 -20.77 31.73 -13.85
C PRO A 17 -21.80 31.63 -14.98
N LYS A 18 -22.54 32.73 -15.18
CA LYS A 18 -23.38 33.06 -16.35
C LYS A 18 -23.42 31.95 -17.40
N ASP A 19 -24.49 31.15 -17.39
CA ASP A 19 -24.66 29.89 -18.13
C ASP A 19 -24.39 29.97 -19.65
N ASP A 20 -24.22 31.19 -20.17
CA ASP A 20 -24.08 31.56 -21.58
C ASP A 20 -22.64 31.55 -22.16
N GLU A 21 -21.57 31.45 -21.35
CA GLU A 21 -20.20 31.68 -21.88
C GLU A 21 -19.35 30.42 -22.15
N LEU A 22 -19.77 29.22 -21.68
CA LEU A 22 -19.04 27.97 -21.95
C LEU A 22 -19.58 27.19 -23.15
N SER A 23 -18.70 26.89 -24.11
CA SER A 23 -19.03 26.07 -25.29
C SER A 23 -19.59 24.70 -24.90
N ASN A 24 -20.65 24.27 -25.60
CA ASN A 24 -21.28 22.96 -25.47
C ASN A 24 -20.27 21.79 -25.55
N LYS A 25 -19.18 21.97 -26.30
CA LYS A 25 -18.09 20.99 -26.39
C LYS A 25 -17.41 20.78 -25.03
N VAL A 26 -17.10 21.85 -24.31
CA VAL A 26 -16.44 21.80 -22.98
C VAL A 26 -17.37 21.16 -21.95
N LYS A 27 -18.68 21.50 -21.98
CA LYS A 27 -19.69 20.85 -21.14
C LYS A 27 -19.79 19.33 -21.45
N ALA A 28 -19.75 18.92 -22.72
CA ALA A 28 -19.78 17.51 -23.10
C ALA A 28 -18.51 16.75 -22.68
N ASP A 29 -17.33 17.34 -22.87
CA ASP A 29 -16.05 16.73 -22.52
C ASP A 29 -15.90 16.53 -21.01
N ALA A 30 -16.33 17.51 -20.20
CA ALA A 30 -16.37 17.40 -18.75
C ALA A 30 -17.31 16.26 -18.29
N LEU A 31 -18.48 16.12 -18.92
CA LEU A 31 -19.43 15.04 -18.60
C LEU A 31 -18.85 13.65 -18.93
N ILE A 32 -18.22 13.50 -20.09
CA ILE A 32 -17.56 12.25 -20.50
C ILE A 32 -16.44 11.90 -19.51
N PHE A 33 -15.64 12.89 -19.11
CA PHE A 33 -14.57 12.70 -18.15
C PHE A 33 -15.11 12.21 -16.80
N LEU A 34 -16.12 12.87 -16.24
CA LEU A 34 -16.75 12.47 -14.98
C LEU A 34 -17.29 11.03 -15.08
N ARG A 35 -18.09 10.72 -16.11
CA ARG A 35 -18.68 9.38 -16.32
C ARG A 35 -17.64 8.27 -16.49
N ARG A 36 -16.47 8.58 -17.05
CA ARG A 36 -15.38 7.61 -17.24
C ARG A 36 -14.66 7.27 -15.93
N HIS A 37 -14.67 8.18 -14.97
CA HIS A 37 -13.89 8.05 -13.73
C HIS A 37 -14.74 7.74 -12.48
N ILE A 38 -16.06 7.76 -12.59
CA ILE A 38 -16.99 7.28 -11.57
C ILE A 38 -16.99 5.74 -11.55
N ASP A 39 -17.27 5.16 -10.38
CA ASP A 39 -17.42 3.72 -10.24
C ASP A 39 -18.52 3.17 -11.16
N PRO A 40 -18.31 2.03 -11.85
CA PRO A 40 -19.32 1.45 -12.73
C PRO A 40 -20.69 1.24 -12.08
N SER A 41 -20.73 0.96 -10.77
CA SER A 41 -21.99 0.81 -10.01
C SER A 41 -22.80 2.11 -9.95
N LEU A 42 -22.12 3.24 -9.77
CA LEU A 42 -22.72 4.58 -9.69
C LEU A 42 -23.04 5.15 -11.07
N ARG A 43 -22.35 4.68 -12.11
CA ARG A 43 -22.54 5.17 -13.49
C ARG A 43 -23.96 4.97 -13.99
N TRP A 44 -24.61 3.85 -13.64
CA TRP A 44 -25.99 3.55 -14.03
C TRP A 44 -27.00 4.45 -13.31
N GLU A 45 -26.77 4.70 -12.02
CA GLU A 45 -27.61 5.56 -11.19
C GLU A 45 -27.63 7.02 -11.70
N TYR A 46 -26.48 7.51 -12.16
CA TYR A 46 -26.34 8.89 -12.63
C TYR A 46 -26.42 9.07 -14.16
N LEU A 47 -26.81 8.03 -14.91
CA LEU A 47 -26.83 8.06 -16.38
C LEU A 47 -27.76 9.17 -16.93
N GLN A 48 -28.84 9.46 -16.21
CA GLN A 48 -29.84 10.46 -16.60
C GLN A 48 -29.37 11.90 -16.40
N LEU A 49 -28.30 12.14 -15.65
CA LEU A 49 -27.75 13.47 -15.43
C LEU A 49 -26.97 13.91 -16.68
N LYS A 50 -27.56 14.84 -17.44
CA LYS A 50 -27.06 15.31 -18.75
C LYS A 50 -26.11 16.51 -18.66
N THR A 51 -25.97 17.12 -17.48
CA THR A 51 -25.08 18.25 -17.27
C THR A 51 -23.94 17.88 -16.31
N PRO A 52 -22.70 18.34 -16.55
CA PRO A 52 -21.58 18.12 -15.62
C PRO A 52 -21.88 18.62 -14.22
N LYS A 53 -22.52 19.79 -14.11
CA LYS A 53 -22.90 20.42 -12.84
C LYS A 53 -23.86 19.55 -12.04
N ALA A 54 -24.95 19.08 -12.64
CA ALA A 54 -25.91 18.22 -11.92
C ALA A 54 -25.26 16.89 -11.48
N LEU A 55 -24.40 16.31 -12.32
CA LEU A 55 -23.63 15.11 -11.96
C LEU A 55 -22.68 15.38 -10.78
N TRP A 56 -21.97 16.50 -10.83
CA TRP A 56 -21.07 16.91 -9.75
C TRP A 56 -21.82 17.18 -8.44
N ASP A 57 -22.91 17.94 -8.48
CA ASP A 57 -23.71 18.27 -7.30
C ASP A 57 -24.33 17.02 -6.68
N ALA A 58 -24.79 16.06 -7.48
CA ALA A 58 -25.28 14.77 -6.99
C ALA A 58 -24.17 13.95 -6.30
N LEU A 59 -22.97 13.90 -6.89
CA LEU A 59 -21.81 13.24 -6.28
C LEU A 59 -21.37 13.94 -5.00
N LYS A 60 -21.33 15.27 -5.01
CA LYS A 60 -20.97 16.10 -3.86
C LYS A 60 -22.00 15.97 -2.74
N GLY A 61 -23.29 15.90 -3.06
CA GLY A 61 -24.35 15.65 -2.07
C GLY A 61 -24.22 14.29 -1.40
N ARG A 62 -23.83 13.25 -2.16
CA ARG A 62 -23.69 11.87 -1.64
C ARG A 62 -22.38 11.63 -0.88
N PHE A 63 -21.28 12.25 -1.32
CA PHE A 63 -19.94 11.97 -0.80
C PHE A 63 -19.29 13.16 -0.10
N GLY A 64 -19.93 14.33 -0.05
CA GLY A 64 -19.36 15.54 0.54
C GLY A 64 -19.02 15.41 2.03
N ASN A 65 -19.72 14.52 2.74
CA ASN A 65 -19.48 14.20 4.15
C ASN A 65 -18.69 12.89 4.35
N ILE A 66 -18.10 12.32 3.29
CA ILE A 66 -17.38 11.04 3.40
C ILE A 66 -16.21 11.15 4.40
N HIS A 67 -15.58 12.32 4.50
CA HIS A 67 -14.51 12.57 5.45
C HIS A 67 -15.02 12.43 6.90
N ASP A 68 -16.17 13.02 7.22
CA ASP A 68 -16.77 12.98 8.55
C ASP A 68 -17.16 11.56 8.98
N THR A 69 -17.62 10.75 8.02
CA THR A 69 -18.00 9.36 8.29
C THR A 69 -16.78 8.43 8.43
N LEU A 70 -15.69 8.70 7.71
CA LEU A 70 -14.48 7.87 7.75
C LEU A 70 -13.57 8.20 8.94
N LEU A 71 -13.48 9.48 9.33
CA LEU A 71 -12.50 9.96 10.30
C LEU A 71 -12.56 9.25 11.66
N PRO A 72 -13.74 8.99 12.27
CA PRO A 72 -13.81 8.27 13.54
C PRO A 72 -13.21 6.86 13.46
N GLY A 73 -13.52 6.11 12.38
CA GLY A 73 -12.98 4.77 12.18
C GLY A 73 -11.48 4.76 11.93
N LEU A 74 -10.95 5.79 11.26
CA LEU A 74 -9.51 5.95 11.06
C LEU A 74 -8.78 6.34 12.34
N ALA A 75 -9.39 7.16 13.20
CA ALA A 75 -8.83 7.52 14.51
C ALA A 75 -8.69 6.29 15.41
N VAL A 76 -9.68 5.39 15.42
CA VAL A 76 -9.59 4.11 16.13
C VAL A 76 -8.46 3.24 15.58
N GLN A 77 -8.34 3.13 14.25
CA GLN A 77 -7.24 2.40 13.61
C GLN A 77 -5.87 2.99 13.95
N TRP A 78 -5.74 4.32 13.95
CA TRP A 78 -4.51 5.02 14.36
C TRP A 78 -4.13 4.73 15.80
N ASN A 79 -5.10 4.65 16.70
CA ASN A 79 -4.84 4.33 18.08
C ASN A 79 -4.45 2.85 18.26
N GLY A 80 -5.07 1.95 17.49
CA GLY A 80 -4.87 0.51 17.58
C GLY A 80 -3.67 -0.06 16.82
N ILE A 81 -3.10 0.65 15.84
CA ILE A 81 -1.95 0.14 15.08
C ILE A 81 -0.71 0.04 15.98
N ARG A 82 -0.09 -1.14 16.03
CA ARG A 82 1.10 -1.42 16.86
C ARG A 82 2.07 -2.28 16.07
N LEU A 83 3.37 -1.99 16.15
CA LEU A 83 4.39 -2.81 15.51
C LEU A 83 4.33 -4.28 15.95
N LEU A 84 4.04 -4.51 17.24
CA LEU A 84 3.97 -5.85 17.84
C LEU A 84 2.90 -6.77 17.24
N ASP A 85 1.85 -6.21 16.63
CA ASP A 85 0.73 -7.01 16.06
C ASP A 85 1.10 -7.62 14.71
N TYR A 86 2.25 -7.26 14.13
CA TYR A 86 2.69 -7.70 12.82
C TYR A 86 3.82 -8.71 12.91
N LYS A 87 3.71 -9.78 12.11
CA LYS A 87 4.77 -10.78 11.96
C LYS A 87 5.97 -10.25 11.18
N LYS A 88 5.73 -9.33 10.24
CA LYS A 88 6.75 -8.76 9.36
C LYS A 88 6.72 -7.25 9.41
N VAL A 89 7.90 -6.63 9.48
CA VAL A 89 8.06 -5.16 9.45
C VAL A 89 7.46 -4.57 8.16
N ASN A 90 7.53 -5.29 7.05
CA ASN A 90 7.00 -4.81 5.77
C ASN A 90 5.47 -4.71 5.75
N ASP A 91 4.76 -5.63 6.43
CA ASP A 91 3.31 -5.61 6.51
C ASP A 91 2.85 -4.42 7.37
N PHE A 92 3.51 -4.18 8.50
CA PHE A 92 3.31 -3.00 9.33
C PHE A 92 3.54 -1.70 8.53
N ASN A 93 4.66 -1.62 7.79
CA ASN A 93 5.00 -0.45 6.98
C ASN A 93 3.89 -0.11 5.98
N LYS A 94 3.41 -1.13 5.26
CA LYS A 94 2.33 -0.98 4.28
C LYS A 94 1.06 -0.44 4.92
N ASP A 95 0.64 -1.00 6.05
CA ASP A 95 -0.59 -0.59 6.73
C ASP A 95 -0.48 0.81 7.33
N MET A 96 0.67 1.16 7.92
CA MET A 96 0.93 2.49 8.48
C MET A 96 0.90 3.56 7.38
N LEU A 97 1.51 3.31 6.21
CA LEU A 97 1.48 4.23 5.06
C LEU A 97 0.07 4.38 4.49
N CYS A 98 -0.67 3.28 4.37
CA CYS A 98 -2.07 3.29 3.94
C CYS A 98 -2.93 4.12 4.90
N LEU A 99 -2.73 3.94 6.21
CA LEU A 99 -3.45 4.66 7.25
C LEU A 99 -3.13 6.16 7.24
N LYS A 100 -1.85 6.54 7.12
CA LYS A 100 -1.42 7.93 6.93
C LYS A 100 -2.11 8.57 5.73
N ALA A 101 -2.11 7.89 4.58
CA ALA A 101 -2.75 8.42 3.38
C ALA A 101 -4.26 8.65 3.57
N ARG A 102 -4.95 7.73 4.26
CA ARG A 102 -6.40 7.86 4.54
C ARG A 102 -6.70 8.97 5.54
N LEU A 103 -5.87 9.15 6.57
CA LEU A 103 -6.02 10.22 7.55
C LEU A 103 -5.77 11.59 6.91
N ASN A 104 -4.70 11.71 6.12
CA ASN A 104 -4.39 12.94 5.38
C ASN A 104 -5.52 13.27 4.38
N PHE A 105 -6.08 12.26 3.72
CA PHE A 105 -7.25 12.43 2.86
C PHE A 105 -8.48 12.98 3.63
N CYS A 106 -8.63 12.66 4.91
CA CYS A 106 -9.70 13.18 5.76
C CYS A 106 -9.34 14.50 6.47
N GLY A 107 -8.28 15.20 6.04
CA GLY A 107 -7.86 16.47 6.61
C GLY A 107 -7.12 16.36 7.94
N ARG A 108 -6.79 15.15 8.41
CA ARG A 108 -5.95 14.93 9.59
C ARG A 108 -4.53 14.62 9.13
N GLU A 109 -3.65 15.61 9.21
CA GLU A 109 -2.25 15.43 8.85
C GLU A 109 -1.53 14.55 9.88
N ILE A 110 -0.90 13.48 9.39
CA ILE A 110 0.02 12.63 10.15
C ILE A 110 1.44 12.88 9.66
N THR A 111 2.28 13.38 10.56
CA THR A 111 3.67 13.75 10.27
C THR A 111 4.61 12.53 10.31
N GLU A 112 5.85 12.70 9.86
CA GLU A 112 6.89 11.66 10.01
C GLU A 112 7.17 11.36 11.49
N ASP A 113 7.23 12.41 12.33
CA ASP A 113 7.47 12.29 13.77
C ASP A 113 6.35 11.52 14.46
N ASP A 114 5.08 11.73 14.08
CA ASP A 114 3.95 10.97 14.59
C ASP A 114 4.08 9.48 14.29
N MET A 115 4.48 9.12 13.07
CA MET A 115 4.69 7.73 12.68
C MET A 115 5.86 7.10 13.44
N ILE A 116 6.99 7.82 13.54
CA ILE A 116 8.18 7.35 14.27
C ILE A 116 7.83 7.12 15.74
N TYR A 117 7.24 8.11 16.39
CA TYR A 117 6.83 8.03 17.78
C TYR A 117 5.84 6.89 18.02
N LYS A 118 4.83 6.75 17.15
CA LYS A 118 3.85 5.66 17.22
C LYS A 118 4.52 4.28 17.09
N THR A 119 5.49 4.13 16.19
CA THR A 119 6.22 2.88 16.04
C THR A 119 7.08 2.58 17.27
N LEU A 120 7.86 3.54 17.76
CA LEU A 120 8.77 3.36 18.89
C LEU A 120 8.05 3.06 20.21
N THR A 121 6.85 3.62 20.40
CA THR A 121 6.02 3.38 21.59
C THR A 121 5.22 2.07 21.57
N THR A 122 5.22 1.35 20.45
CA THR A 122 4.46 0.10 20.27
C THR A 122 5.33 -1.14 20.12
N PHE A 123 6.61 -1.04 20.52
CA PHE A 123 7.50 -2.20 20.61
C PHE A 123 7.03 -3.19 21.68
N PRO A 124 7.23 -4.50 21.46
CA PRO A 124 7.01 -5.48 22.52
C PRO A 124 8.04 -5.30 23.64
N ASN A 125 7.64 -5.57 24.89
CA ASN A 125 8.53 -5.43 26.07
C ASN A 125 9.82 -6.25 25.95
N SER A 126 9.80 -7.38 25.24
CA SER A 126 10.99 -8.21 24.98
C SER A 126 12.05 -7.51 24.13
N ALA A 127 11.67 -6.49 23.36
CA ALA A 127 12.55 -5.71 22.51
C ALA A 127 12.87 -4.31 23.08
N PHE A 128 12.69 -4.11 24.39
CA PHE A 128 12.88 -2.83 25.07
C PHE A 128 14.26 -2.20 24.83
N ILE A 129 15.34 -3.00 24.85
CA ILE A 129 16.71 -2.49 24.59
C ILE A 129 16.82 -1.90 23.17
N LEU A 130 16.27 -2.59 22.18
CA LEU A 130 16.27 -2.11 20.79
C LEU A 130 15.39 -0.86 20.64
N ALA A 131 14.24 -0.84 21.31
CA ALA A 131 13.35 0.33 21.32
C ALA A 131 14.06 1.57 21.90
N ASN A 132 14.73 1.43 23.05
CA ASN A 132 15.49 2.53 23.66
C ASN A 132 16.62 3.03 22.76
N GLN A 133 17.34 2.12 22.09
CA GLN A 133 18.39 2.51 21.15
C GLN A 133 17.84 3.38 20.02
N TYR A 134 16.72 2.97 19.41
CA TYR A 134 16.10 3.75 18.35
C TYR A 134 15.45 5.05 18.84
N GLN A 135 14.96 5.09 20.08
CA GLN A 135 14.53 6.33 20.72
C GLN A 135 15.70 7.31 20.87
N LEU A 136 16.84 6.87 21.40
CA LEU A 136 18.05 7.71 21.49
C LEU A 136 18.52 8.18 20.10
N ASP A 137 18.47 7.32 19.10
CA ASP A 137 18.84 7.70 17.73
C ASP A 137 17.83 8.70 17.11
N TYR A 138 16.57 8.64 17.50
CA TYR A 138 15.56 9.64 17.13
C TYR A 138 15.80 10.98 17.82
N ASP A 139 16.03 10.97 19.14
CA ASP A 139 16.31 12.18 19.93
C ASP A 139 17.57 12.90 19.44
N ASN A 140 18.60 12.12 19.08
CA ASN A 140 19.85 12.61 18.49
C ASN A 140 19.73 12.98 16.99
N LYS A 141 18.51 13.00 16.43
CA LYS A 141 18.22 13.34 15.03
C LYS A 141 18.97 12.47 14.01
N ARG A 142 19.34 11.25 14.40
CA ARG A 142 19.87 10.23 13.49
C ARG A 142 18.74 9.54 12.75
N ILE A 143 17.58 9.36 13.38
CA ILE A 143 16.34 8.90 12.74
C ILE A 143 15.43 10.10 12.57
N THR A 144 15.22 10.56 11.33
CA THR A 144 14.41 11.74 11.02
C THR A 144 13.25 11.45 10.09
N THR A 145 13.17 10.23 9.54
CA THR A 145 12.11 9.81 8.63
C THR A 145 11.65 8.42 9.00
N PHE A 146 10.37 8.16 8.82
CA PHE A 146 9.76 6.86 9.05
C PHE A 146 10.42 5.78 8.20
N ASN A 147 10.71 6.08 6.93
CA ASN A 147 11.41 5.15 6.02
C ASN A 147 12.79 4.73 6.56
N LYS A 148 13.52 5.65 7.20
CA LYS A 148 14.81 5.32 7.83
C LYS A 148 14.64 4.37 9.01
N LEU A 149 13.64 4.60 9.87
CA LEU A 149 13.30 3.69 10.96
C LEU A 149 12.90 2.30 10.45
N ILE A 150 12.03 2.23 9.44
CA ILE A 150 11.60 0.97 8.82
C ILE A 150 12.80 0.20 8.25
N SER A 151 13.74 0.89 7.60
CA SER A 151 14.95 0.26 7.06
C SER A 151 15.79 -0.39 8.16
N LEU A 152 15.97 0.30 9.30
CA LEU A 152 16.69 -0.22 10.47
C LEU A 152 15.97 -1.43 11.07
N LEU A 153 14.64 -1.34 11.21
CA LEU A 153 13.80 -2.44 11.68
C LEU A 153 13.92 -3.69 10.80
N GLN A 154 13.92 -3.53 9.47
CA GLN A 154 14.10 -4.65 8.53
C GLN A 154 15.49 -5.30 8.61
N VAL A 155 16.54 -4.52 8.89
CA VAL A 155 17.89 -5.07 9.13
C VAL A 155 17.90 -5.91 10.40
N ALA A 156 17.32 -5.40 11.49
CA ALA A 156 17.22 -6.12 12.76
C ALA A 156 16.36 -7.40 12.64
N GLU A 157 15.25 -7.34 11.89
CA GLU A 157 14.39 -8.50 11.60
C GLU A 157 15.20 -9.62 10.93
N ARG A 158 15.94 -9.30 9.86
CA ARG A 158 16.78 -10.29 9.16
C ARG A 158 17.90 -10.85 10.04
N GLN A 159 18.51 -10.01 10.88
CA GLN A 159 19.55 -10.46 11.82
C GLN A 159 18.99 -11.46 12.83
N ASN A 160 17.79 -11.22 13.37
CA ASN A 160 17.11 -12.14 14.27
C ASN A 160 16.77 -13.48 13.60
N GLU A 161 16.29 -13.46 12.35
CA GLU A 161 16.03 -14.69 11.60
C GLU A 161 17.29 -15.54 11.40
N ILE A 162 18.41 -14.90 11.07
CA ILE A 162 19.71 -15.59 10.92
C ILE A 162 20.16 -16.18 12.26
N LEU A 163 20.04 -15.42 13.34
CA LEU A 163 20.43 -15.87 14.69
C LEU A 163 19.61 -17.09 15.13
N LEU A 164 18.28 -17.05 14.95
CA LEU A 164 17.38 -18.16 15.26
C LEU A 164 17.73 -19.41 14.45
N ASN A 165 18.04 -19.26 13.16
CA ASN A 165 18.43 -20.37 12.29
C ASN A 165 19.79 -20.99 12.69
N ASN A 166 20.77 -20.16 13.06
CA ASN A 166 22.08 -20.65 13.51
C ASN A 166 21.97 -21.41 14.85
N ASN A 167 21.11 -20.94 15.75
CA ASN A 167 20.89 -21.55 17.07
C ASN A 167 19.96 -22.77 17.05
N ALA A 168 19.29 -23.06 15.93
CA ALA A 168 18.51 -24.29 15.74
C ALA A 168 19.39 -25.56 15.71
N ARG A 169 20.70 -25.42 15.88
CA ARG A 169 21.66 -26.48 15.70
C ARG A 169 22.45 -26.75 16.99
N PRO A 170 22.71 -28.03 17.34
CA PRO A 170 23.54 -28.35 18.49
C PRO A 170 24.94 -27.73 18.39
N THR A 171 25.37 -27.11 19.49
CA THR A 171 26.71 -26.56 19.67
C THR A 171 27.78 -27.58 19.26
N GLY A 172 28.74 -27.18 18.43
CA GLY A 172 29.86 -28.03 17.99
C GLY A 172 29.66 -28.75 16.65
N THR A 173 28.52 -28.57 15.98
CA THR A 173 28.29 -29.22 14.67
C THR A 173 28.55 -28.24 13.49
N LYS A 174 29.26 -28.64 12.42
CA LYS A 174 29.63 -27.79 11.24
C LYS A 174 28.66 -27.84 10.07
N LYS A 175 28.26 -26.70 9.46
CA LYS A 175 27.16 -26.66 8.49
C LYS A 175 27.50 -27.63 7.36
N ILE A 176 26.76 -28.73 7.23
CA ILE A 176 27.05 -29.72 6.19
C ILE A 176 26.79 -28.98 4.87
N PRO A 177 27.81 -28.75 4.02
CA PRO A 177 27.58 -28.13 2.73
C PRO A 177 26.61 -29.03 1.98
N LYS A 178 25.56 -28.44 1.41
CA LYS A 178 24.56 -29.19 0.63
C LYS A 178 25.27 -29.70 -0.62
N ALA A 179 25.87 -30.89 -0.51
CA ALA A 179 26.48 -31.57 -1.63
C ALA A 179 25.33 -31.99 -2.56
N ASN A 180 25.27 -31.39 -3.75
CA ASN A 180 24.46 -31.90 -4.84
C ASN A 180 25.07 -33.23 -5.28
N TYR A 181 24.76 -34.31 -4.55
CA TYR A 181 25.03 -35.66 -5.03
C TYR A 181 24.06 -35.92 -6.19
N GLY A 182 24.62 -35.88 -7.40
CA GLY A 182 23.97 -36.36 -8.59
C GLY A 182 23.44 -37.78 -8.36
N LYS A 183 22.22 -38.01 -8.87
CA LYS A 183 21.54 -39.30 -8.92
C LYS A 183 22.52 -40.45 -9.17
N MET A 184 22.61 -41.38 -8.21
CA MET A 184 22.98 -42.76 -8.52
C MET A 184 21.77 -43.64 -8.23
N LYS A 185 21.23 -44.25 -9.30
CA LYS A 185 20.17 -45.26 -9.24
C LYS A 185 20.75 -46.60 -8.78
N GLY A 186 19.94 -47.34 -8.02
CA GLY A 186 20.13 -48.75 -7.67
C GLY A 186 20.02 -48.92 -6.16
N GLY A 187 19.15 -49.72 -5.57
CA GLY A 187 18.22 -50.73 -6.05
C GLY A 187 17.92 -51.65 -4.87
N LYS A 188 16.71 -52.21 -4.84
CA LYS A 188 16.18 -53.32 -4.02
C LYS A 188 15.64 -53.06 -2.60
N ASN A 189 14.41 -53.56 -2.46
CA ASN A 189 13.53 -53.69 -1.32
C ASN A 189 14.11 -54.54 -0.18
N SER A 190 13.63 -54.26 1.05
CA SER A 190 13.11 -55.31 1.94
C SER A 190 12.10 -54.75 2.95
N ASN A 191 11.00 -55.48 3.09
CA ASN A 191 9.85 -55.26 3.96
C ASN A 191 10.17 -55.09 5.45
N ALA A 192 9.43 -54.22 6.15
CA ALA A 192 9.08 -54.39 7.56
C ALA A 192 7.66 -53.88 7.81
N ARG A 193 6.83 -54.74 8.42
CA ARG A 193 5.40 -54.58 8.71
C ARG A 193 5.18 -53.92 10.07
N GLY A 194 4.05 -53.21 10.19
CA GLY A 194 3.24 -53.13 11.42
C GLY A 194 3.35 -51.83 12.23
N PHE A 195 2.31 -51.00 12.27
CA PHE A 195 1.19 -51.08 13.23
C PHE A 195 0.25 -49.88 13.06
N THR A 196 -1.05 -50.17 12.99
CA THR A 196 -2.18 -49.23 12.99
C THR A 196 -2.54 -48.76 14.42
N ARG A 197 -2.90 -47.47 14.59
CA ARG A 197 -4.07 -47.05 15.37
C ARG A 197 -4.41 -45.56 15.15
N ALA A 198 -5.62 -45.31 14.68
CA ALA A 198 -6.40 -44.08 14.90
C ALA A 198 -6.82 -44.03 16.39
N ASP A 199 -7.27 -42.95 17.04
CA ASP A 199 -8.08 -41.80 16.61
C ASP A 199 -8.08 -40.73 17.77
N PRO A 200 -9.01 -39.75 17.90
CA PRO A 200 -8.83 -38.31 17.61
C PRO A 200 -9.01 -37.39 18.84
N THR A 201 -8.75 -36.08 18.71
CA THR A 201 -9.51 -35.07 19.47
C THR A 201 -9.68 -33.77 18.68
N HIS A 202 -10.96 -33.45 18.47
CA HIS A 202 -11.51 -32.19 18.01
C HIS A 202 -11.14 -31.03 18.94
N VAL A 203 -10.70 -29.89 18.37
CA VAL A 203 -11.22 -28.55 18.72
C VAL A 203 -11.19 -27.70 17.45
N ALA A 204 -12.33 -27.61 16.75
CA ALA A 204 -12.56 -26.62 15.71
C ALA A 204 -13.71 -25.73 16.19
N THR A 205 -13.43 -24.46 16.46
CA THR A 205 -14.45 -23.46 16.80
C THR A 205 -14.33 -22.28 15.83
N MET A 206 -15.37 -22.14 15.02
CA MET A 206 -15.93 -20.93 14.39
C MET A 206 -15.06 -20.07 13.46
N HIS A 207 -15.08 -20.42 12.18
CA HIS A 207 -15.26 -19.44 11.11
C HIS A 207 -16.74 -19.01 11.07
N HIS A 208 -17.08 -17.76 11.42
CA HIS A 208 -18.12 -16.99 10.69
C HIS A 208 -18.22 -15.52 11.15
N VAL A 209 -17.33 -14.62 10.70
CA VAL A 209 -17.68 -13.23 10.31
C VAL A 209 -16.63 -12.73 9.31
N GLU A 210 -16.70 -13.17 8.06
CA GLU A 210 -15.93 -12.58 6.94
C GLU A 210 -16.85 -12.36 5.74
N ARG A 211 -17.79 -11.44 5.90
CA ARG A 211 -18.44 -10.75 4.79
C ARG A 211 -18.57 -9.30 5.23
N ASP A 212 -17.65 -8.47 4.73
CA ASP A 212 -17.83 -7.02 4.46
C ASP A 212 -16.50 -6.28 4.18
N MET A 213 -15.34 -6.93 4.36
CA MET A 213 -14.03 -6.35 4.00
C MET A 213 -13.63 -6.51 2.50
N GLY A 214 -14.46 -7.17 1.69
CA GLY A 214 -14.16 -7.49 0.28
C GLY A 214 -14.26 -6.33 -0.72
N ILE A 215 -14.73 -5.14 -0.33
CA ILE A 215 -14.93 -4.01 -1.25
C ILE A 215 -13.80 -2.95 -1.14
N VAL A 216 -13.01 -2.96 -0.07
CA VAL A 216 -11.93 -1.98 0.11
C VAL A 216 -10.58 -2.49 -0.43
N GLU A 217 -10.35 -3.81 -0.41
CA GLU A 217 -9.07 -4.41 -0.81
C GLU A 217 -8.82 -4.40 -2.34
N THR A 218 -9.87 -4.35 -3.16
CA THR A 218 -9.75 -4.33 -4.63
C THR A 218 -9.44 -2.94 -5.21
N ARG A 219 -9.48 -1.87 -4.40
CA ARG A 219 -9.07 -0.51 -4.83
C ARG A 219 -7.61 -0.18 -4.57
N CYS A 220 -6.95 -0.86 -3.63
CA CYS A 220 -5.52 -0.65 -3.35
C CYS A 220 -4.65 -1.30 -4.45
N LYS A 221 -4.97 -2.52 -4.89
CA LYS A 221 -4.22 -3.22 -5.95
C LYS A 221 -4.43 -2.66 -7.37
N ARG A 222 -5.51 -1.89 -7.64
CA ARG A 222 -5.82 -1.40 -9.00
C ARG A 222 -5.20 -0.02 -9.33
N LYS A 223 -4.76 0.76 -8.33
CA LYS A 223 -4.16 2.09 -8.56
C LYS A 223 -2.64 2.09 -8.63
N GLU A 224 -1.97 1.09 -8.08
CA GLU A 224 -0.50 1.00 -8.10
C GLU A 224 0.05 0.55 -9.46
N LEU A 225 -0.72 -0.20 -10.26
CA LEU A 225 -0.28 -0.65 -11.60
C LEU A 225 -0.46 0.38 -12.72
N THR A 226 -1.25 1.43 -12.51
CA THR A 226 -1.52 2.45 -13.55
C THR A 226 -0.68 3.72 -13.41
N MET A 227 0.02 3.91 -12.29
CA MET A 227 0.91 5.06 -12.10
C MET A 227 2.35 4.79 -12.56
N ASN A 228 2.79 3.53 -12.59
CA ASN A 228 4.17 3.16 -12.98
C ASN A 228 4.38 2.98 -14.50
N HIS A 229 3.34 3.09 -15.33
CA HIS A 229 3.45 3.05 -16.79
C HIS A 229 3.33 4.44 -17.46
N ALA A 230 3.16 5.51 -16.68
CA ALA A 230 2.99 6.88 -17.19
C ALA A 230 4.18 7.82 -16.89
N ILE A 231 5.27 7.30 -16.30
CA ILE A 231 6.47 8.10 -15.94
C ILE A 231 7.72 7.60 -16.71
N GLY A 232 7.57 6.64 -17.64
CA GLY A 232 8.71 5.90 -18.21
C GLY A 232 8.80 5.84 -19.74
N VAL A 233 8.49 6.91 -20.48
CA VAL A 233 8.95 7.18 -21.86
C VAL A 233 8.67 8.68 -22.08
N ASP A 234 9.65 9.57 -22.07
CA ASP A 234 10.44 9.90 -23.26
C ASP A 234 11.79 10.51 -22.87
N SER A 235 12.88 9.78 -23.10
CA SER A 235 14.23 10.34 -23.24
C SER A 235 15.16 9.25 -23.76
N LEU A 236 15.44 9.25 -25.07
CA LEU A 236 16.72 8.84 -25.68
C LEU A 236 16.69 8.92 -27.21
N GLY A 237 17.44 9.90 -27.76
CA GLY A 237 18.19 9.87 -29.05
C GLY A 237 17.36 9.78 -30.34
N ILE A 238 17.70 10.42 -31.47
CA ILE A 238 18.96 10.55 -32.21
C ILE A 238 18.66 11.67 -33.25
N GLY A 239 19.52 12.57 -33.72
CA GLY A 239 20.97 12.62 -33.75
C GLY A 239 21.44 13.94 -34.37
N THR A 240 22.68 14.27 -34.07
CA THR A 240 23.47 15.39 -34.57
C THR A 240 23.77 15.29 -36.07
N ARG A 241 23.80 16.43 -36.77
CA ARG A 241 24.59 16.61 -38.00
C ARG A 241 25.00 18.09 -38.17
N THR A 242 26.17 18.42 -37.62
CA THR A 242 27.14 19.36 -38.21
C THR A 242 27.96 18.58 -39.26
N ALA A 243 28.52 19.08 -40.35
CA ALA A 243 28.75 20.40 -40.93
C ALA A 243 29.08 20.22 -42.43
N LYS A 244 29.04 21.28 -43.23
CA LYS A 244 30.19 21.76 -44.04
C LYS A 244 29.83 22.99 -44.88
N GLN A 245 30.61 24.05 -44.65
CA GLN A 245 30.90 25.15 -45.59
C GLN A 245 31.77 24.64 -46.75
N THR A 246 31.54 25.22 -47.93
CA THR A 246 32.50 25.58 -49.01
C THR A 246 31.68 26.34 -50.07
N THR A 247 31.90 27.66 -50.29
CA THR A 247 32.55 28.29 -51.48
C THR A 247 31.96 27.83 -52.81
N GLU A 248 31.48 28.68 -53.72
CA GLU A 248 31.93 30.01 -54.18
C GLU A 248 30.78 31.03 -54.31
#